data_AF-A0A9D2E6H3-F1
#
_entry.id   AF-A0A9D2E6H3-F1
#
_cell.length_a   1.000
_cell.length_b   1.000
_cell.length_c   1.000
_cell.angle_alpha   90.00
_cell.angle_beta   90.00
_cell.angle_gamma   90.00
#
_symmetry.space_group_name_H-M   'P 1'
#
loop_
_entity.id
_entity.type
_entity.pdbx_description
1 polymer ?
#
loop_
_entity_poly.entity_id
_entity_poly.type
_entity_poly.pdbx_seq_one_letter_code
_entity_poly.pdbx_strand_id
1 'polypeptide(L)'
;DYMNTLPDMNRLGEYYATNEEYIRKYRFTNAFHPFHGFSMMSCGHIAEMNTSAIYIVGAQEPGIARSMGLKTRAAFEEALADAKKKFVGEAPNILALPQTFKLAAVHLCMKDPSQDCMDEYGNHPCCG
;
A
#
# COMPACT_ATOMS: atom_id res chain seq x y z
N ASP A 1 -6.32 -20.14 12.77
CA ASP A 1 -6.45 -18.81 13.41
C ASP A 1 -7.47 -17.96 12.67
N TYR A 2 -8.39 -17.37 13.41
CA TYR A 2 -9.54 -16.58 12.92
C TYR A 2 -9.14 -15.11 12.69
N MET A 3 -8.07 -14.86 11.93
CA MET A 3 -7.55 -13.51 11.68
C MET A 3 -7.91 -13.07 10.25
N ASN A 4 -9.08 -12.48 10.08
CA ASN A 4 -9.61 -12.14 8.75
C ASN A 4 -9.25 -10.71 8.33
N THR A 5 -8.97 -9.83 9.29
CA THR A 5 -8.61 -8.43 9.07
C THR A 5 -7.32 -8.09 9.80
N LEU A 6 -6.61 -7.05 9.35
CA LEU A 6 -5.35 -6.64 9.97
C LEU A 6 -5.47 -6.36 11.49
N PRO A 7 -6.52 -5.69 11.99
CA PRO A 7 -6.68 -5.49 13.44
C PRO A 7 -6.67 -6.79 14.25
N ASP A 8 -7.17 -7.90 13.70
CA ASP A 8 -7.18 -9.20 14.37
C ASP A 8 -5.74 -9.70 14.68
N MET A 9 -4.78 -9.32 13.83
CA MET A 9 -3.36 -9.69 13.95
C MET A 9 -2.53 -8.71 14.79
N ASN A 10 -3.09 -7.58 15.23
CA ASN A 10 -2.31 -6.50 15.86
C ASN A 10 -1.51 -6.99 17.09
N ARG A 11 -2.09 -7.89 17.90
CA ARG A 11 -1.42 -8.49 19.06
C ARG A 11 -0.13 -9.25 18.71
N LEU A 12 -0.03 -9.78 17.50
CA LEU A 12 1.15 -10.50 17.03
C LEU A 12 2.29 -9.52 16.69
N GLY A 13 1.95 -8.32 16.23
CA GLY A 13 2.92 -7.28 15.93
C GLY A 13 3.78 -6.94 17.15
N GLU A 14 3.13 -6.66 18.29
CA GLU A 14 3.81 -6.39 19.57
C GLU A 14 4.66 -7.59 20.01
N TYR A 15 4.05 -8.79 20.02
CA TYR A 15 4.72 -10.02 20.44
C TYR A 15 6.01 -10.30 19.66
N TYR A 16 6.01 -10.11 18.34
CA TYR A 16 7.20 -10.34 17.52
C TYR A 16 8.18 -9.17 17.57
N ALA A 17 7.69 -7.93 17.73
CA ALA A 17 8.56 -6.75 17.87
C ALA A 17 9.44 -6.81 19.11
N THR A 18 8.96 -7.44 20.20
CA THR A 18 9.70 -7.58 21.46
C THR A 18 10.48 -8.90 21.58
N ASN A 19 10.48 -9.75 20.55
CA ASN A 19 11.19 -11.03 20.61
C ASN A 19 12.72 -10.82 20.54
N GLU A 20 13.42 -11.21 21.61
CA GLU A 20 14.87 -11.00 21.74
C GLU A 20 15.70 -11.63 20.61
N GLU A 21 15.32 -12.82 20.13
CA GLU A 21 16.03 -13.50 19.05
C GLU A 21 15.90 -12.71 17.73
N TYR A 22 14.70 -12.20 17.44
CA TYR A 22 14.47 -11.44 16.23
C TYR A 22 15.12 -10.06 16.29
N ILE A 23 15.13 -9.42 17.46
CA ILE A 23 15.90 -8.18 17.69
C ILE A 23 17.40 -8.44 17.49
N ARG A 24 17.92 -9.56 18.00
CA ARG A 24 19.33 -9.94 17.79
C ARG A 24 19.65 -10.09 16.31
N LYS A 25 18.80 -10.77 15.54
CA LYS A 25 18.97 -10.94 14.09
C LYS A 25 18.93 -9.59 13.34
N TYR A 26 18.00 -8.72 13.69
CA TYR A 26 17.94 -7.37 13.14
C TYR A 26 19.25 -6.60 13.40
N ARG A 27 19.73 -6.61 14.65
CA ARG A 27 20.92 -5.84 15.06
C ARG A 27 22.23 -6.39 14.51
N PHE A 28 22.36 -7.71 14.37
CA PHE A 28 23.67 -8.34 14.17
C PHE A 28 23.75 -9.26 12.95
N THR A 29 22.64 -9.50 12.23
CA THR A 29 22.64 -10.43 11.08
C THR A 29 21.93 -9.86 9.84
N ASN A 30 21.80 -8.53 9.74
CA ASN A 30 21.16 -7.85 8.60
C ASN A 30 19.73 -8.33 8.30
N ALA A 31 19.03 -8.88 9.29
CA ALA A 31 17.60 -9.14 9.14
C ALA A 31 16.83 -7.82 9.17
N PHE A 32 15.58 -7.80 8.70
CA PHE A 32 14.69 -6.68 8.94
C PHE A 32 14.21 -6.66 10.40
N HIS A 33 13.82 -5.49 10.89
CA HIS A 33 13.15 -5.40 12.19
C HIS A 33 11.89 -6.27 12.16
N PRO A 34 11.51 -6.97 13.24
CA PRO A 34 10.43 -7.97 13.19
C PRO A 34 9.07 -7.36 12.84
N PHE A 35 8.88 -6.08 13.16
CA PHE A 35 7.71 -5.30 12.79
C PHE A 35 7.60 -5.02 11.28
N HIS A 36 8.67 -5.17 10.49
CA HIS A 36 8.67 -4.83 9.07
C HIS A 36 7.56 -5.56 8.30
N GLY A 37 7.40 -6.88 8.52
CA GLY A 37 6.32 -7.64 7.89
C GLY A 37 4.93 -7.11 8.22
N PHE A 38 4.71 -6.71 9.49
CA PHE A 38 3.45 -6.12 9.93
C PHE A 38 3.18 -4.76 9.28
N SER A 39 4.22 -3.91 9.18
CA SER A 39 4.10 -2.63 8.48
C SER A 39 3.77 -2.79 6.98
N MET A 40 4.28 -3.83 6.33
CA MET A 40 3.92 -4.11 4.92
C MET A 40 2.48 -4.60 4.79
N MET A 41 2.01 -5.44 5.72
CA MET A 41 0.61 -5.87 5.77
C MET A 41 -0.34 -4.71 6.07
N SER A 42 0.06 -3.75 6.91
CA SER A 42 -0.77 -2.57 7.19
C SER A 42 -0.97 -1.68 5.97
N CYS A 43 0.08 -1.47 5.18
CA CYS A 43 -0.04 -0.78 3.89
C CYS A 43 -1.00 -1.51 2.94
N GLY A 44 -0.92 -2.85 2.89
CA GLY A 44 -1.82 -3.69 2.10
C GLY A 44 -3.28 -3.54 2.50
N HIS A 45 -3.57 -3.51 3.80
CA HIS A 45 -4.94 -3.35 4.31
C HIS A 45 -5.54 -1.98 4.00
N ILE A 46 -4.75 -0.90 4.12
CA ILE A 46 -5.21 0.45 3.72
C ILE A 46 -5.57 0.46 2.24
N ALA A 47 -4.74 -0.16 1.39
CA ALA A 47 -5.01 -0.25 -0.03
C ALA A 47 -6.26 -1.11 -0.32
N GLU A 48 -6.44 -2.22 0.38
CA GLU A 48 -7.64 -3.07 0.29
C GLU A 48 -8.92 -2.29 0.65
N MET A 49 -8.90 -1.51 1.73
CA MET A 49 -10.07 -0.75 2.19
C MET A 49 -10.45 0.39 1.25
N ASN A 50 -9.47 1.00 0.58
CA ASN A 50 -9.67 2.28 -0.13
C ASN A 50 -9.53 2.17 -1.66
N THR A 51 -9.28 0.97 -2.21
CA THR A 51 -9.17 0.78 -3.65
C THR A 51 -10.12 -0.30 -4.14
N SER A 52 -10.70 -0.11 -5.33
CA SER A 52 -11.55 -1.14 -5.95
C SER A 52 -10.74 -2.30 -6.52
N ALA A 53 -9.46 -2.06 -6.84
CA ALA A 53 -8.54 -3.05 -7.39
C ALA A 53 -7.09 -2.57 -7.28
N ILE A 54 -6.19 -3.50 -6.99
CA ILE A 54 -4.74 -3.29 -7.04
C ILE A 54 -4.15 -4.21 -8.11
N TYR A 55 -3.32 -3.65 -9.01
CA TYR A 55 -2.68 -4.40 -10.08
C TYR A 55 -1.16 -4.49 -9.85
N ILE A 56 -0.63 -5.71 -9.91
CA ILE A 56 0.81 -5.96 -10.06
C ILE A 56 1.05 -6.35 -11.52
N VAL A 57 1.64 -5.43 -12.27
CA VAL A 57 2.00 -5.62 -13.67
C VAL A 57 3.38 -6.27 -13.76
N GLY A 58 3.53 -7.29 -14.61
CA GLY A 58 4.80 -7.96 -14.83
C GLY A 58 5.29 -8.79 -13.63
N ALA A 59 4.38 -9.25 -12.76
CA ALA A 59 4.74 -10.11 -11.63
C ALA A 59 5.46 -11.37 -12.12
N GLN A 60 6.66 -11.64 -11.60
CA GLN A 60 7.41 -12.87 -11.89
C GLN A 60 6.67 -14.10 -11.37
N GLU A 61 6.08 -14.00 -10.18
CA GLU A 61 5.25 -15.05 -9.57
C GLU A 61 3.81 -14.56 -9.38
N PRO A 62 3.01 -14.51 -10.46
CA PRO A 62 1.69 -13.90 -10.42
C PRO A 62 0.70 -14.70 -9.54
N GLY A 63 0.99 -15.98 -9.25
CA GLY A 63 0.22 -16.79 -8.32
C GLY A 63 0.22 -16.23 -6.89
N ILE A 64 1.37 -15.77 -6.40
CA ILE A 64 1.53 -15.19 -5.06
C ILE A 64 0.77 -13.85 -4.99
N ALA A 65 0.94 -12.98 -5.98
CA ALA A 65 0.20 -11.72 -6.02
C ALA A 65 -1.32 -11.94 -6.00
N ARG A 66 -1.82 -12.95 -6.72
CA ARG A 66 -3.24 -13.32 -6.68
C ARG A 66 -3.69 -13.91 -5.35
N SER A 67 -2.86 -14.72 -4.68
CA SER A 67 -3.21 -15.24 -3.36
C SER A 67 -3.28 -14.14 -2.30
N MET A 68 -2.61 -13.00 -2.53
CA MET A 68 -2.73 -11.77 -1.74
C MET A 68 -3.93 -10.89 -2.13
N GLY A 69 -4.83 -11.36 -3.00
CA GLY A 69 -6.02 -10.60 -3.43
C GLY A 69 -5.75 -9.57 -4.55
N LEU A 70 -4.53 -9.51 -5.07
CA LEU A 70 -4.14 -8.55 -6.11
C LEU A 70 -4.47 -9.08 -7.50
N LYS A 71 -4.65 -8.18 -8.47
CA LYS A 71 -4.82 -8.51 -9.88
C LYS A 71 -3.47 -8.50 -10.58
N THR A 72 -3.27 -9.38 -11.56
CA THR A 72 -1.99 -9.50 -12.29
C THR A 72 -2.19 -9.36 -13.78
N ARG A 73 -1.35 -8.60 -14.47
CA ARG A 73 -1.33 -8.48 -15.94
C ARG A 73 0.11 -8.47 -16.45
N ALA A 74 0.32 -8.83 -17.71
CA ALA A 74 1.66 -8.86 -18.27
C ALA A 74 2.18 -7.43 -18.54
N ALA A 75 1.29 -6.53 -18.98
CA ALA A 75 1.63 -5.16 -19.36
C ALA A 75 0.65 -4.13 -18.76
N PHE A 76 1.06 -2.85 -18.76
CA PHE A 76 0.26 -1.76 -18.20
C PHE A 76 -1.01 -1.51 -19.03
N GLU A 77 -0.94 -1.68 -20.34
CA GLU A 77 -2.05 -1.52 -21.26
C GLU A 77 -3.19 -2.50 -20.93
N GLU A 78 -2.85 -3.75 -20.63
CA GLU A 78 -3.82 -4.76 -20.20
C GLU A 78 -4.43 -4.45 -18.83
N ALA A 79 -3.62 -3.92 -17.90
CA ALA A 79 -4.10 -3.51 -16.58
C ALA A 79 -5.05 -2.32 -16.69
N LEU A 80 -4.69 -1.31 -17.48
CA LEU A 80 -5.54 -0.15 -17.74
C LEU A 80 -6.83 -0.54 -18.45
N ALA A 81 -6.78 -1.41 -19.47
CA ALA A 81 -7.98 -1.89 -20.16
C ALA A 81 -8.93 -2.64 -19.20
N ASP A 82 -8.38 -3.51 -18.35
CA ASP A 82 -9.18 -4.21 -17.33
C ASP A 82 -9.78 -3.24 -16.30
N ALA A 83 -8.99 -2.26 -15.86
CA ALA A 83 -9.42 -1.27 -14.87
C ALA A 83 -10.53 -0.36 -15.40
N LYS A 84 -10.37 0.14 -16.63
CA LYS A 84 -11.39 0.97 -17.31
C LYS A 84 -12.70 0.22 -17.46
N LYS A 85 -12.63 -1.04 -17.92
CA LYS A 85 -13.80 -1.87 -18.15
C LYS A 85 -14.57 -2.21 -16.86
N LYS A 86 -13.87 -2.37 -15.73
CA LYS A 86 -14.45 -2.95 -14.51
C LYS A 86 -14.66 -1.98 -13.36
N PHE A 87 -13.85 -0.92 -13.26
CA PHE A 87 -13.77 -0.12 -12.02
C PHE A 87 -13.90 1.40 -12.25
N VAL A 88 -13.22 1.95 -13.26
CA VAL A 88 -13.04 3.43 -13.35
C VAL A 88 -13.65 4.09 -14.57
N GLY A 89 -14.17 3.33 -15.54
CA GLY A 89 -14.72 3.85 -16.79
C GLY A 89 -13.65 4.24 -17.83
N GLU A 90 -14.07 4.78 -18.97
CA GLU A 90 -13.20 4.96 -20.15
C GLU A 90 -12.15 6.08 -20.03
N ALA A 91 -12.48 7.15 -19.31
CA ALA A 91 -11.65 8.36 -19.19
C ALA A 91 -11.34 8.71 -17.71
N PRO A 92 -10.59 7.86 -16.98
CA PRO A 92 -10.21 8.15 -15.60
C PRO A 92 -9.11 9.21 -15.53
N ASN A 93 -9.09 10.00 -14.45
CA ASN A 93 -7.92 10.80 -14.09
C ASN A 93 -6.82 9.84 -13.58
N ILE A 94 -5.59 9.99 -14.09
CA ILE A 94 -4.46 9.13 -13.74
C ILE A 94 -3.38 9.96 -13.07
N LEU A 95 -3.04 9.59 -11.83
CA LEU A 95 -1.84 10.06 -11.16
C LEU A 95 -0.70 9.05 -11.40
N ALA A 96 0.37 9.50 -12.06
CA ALA A 96 1.56 8.70 -12.31
C ALA A 96 2.72 9.16 -11.42
N LEU A 97 3.32 8.23 -10.67
CA LEU A 97 4.42 8.49 -9.75
C LEU A 97 5.67 7.66 -10.15
N PRO A 98 6.36 7.97 -11.26
CA PRO A 98 7.48 7.16 -11.76
C PRO A 98 8.70 7.14 -10.83
N GLN A 99 8.79 8.08 -9.88
CA GLN A 99 9.85 8.18 -8.88
C GLN A 99 9.34 7.89 -7.46
N THR A 100 8.28 7.08 -7.32
CA THR A 100 7.79 6.61 -6.01
C THR A 100 8.95 6.04 -5.19
N PHE A 101 9.02 6.41 -3.91
CA PHE A 101 10.08 6.07 -2.95
C PHE A 101 11.48 6.67 -3.23
N LYS A 102 11.66 7.44 -4.31
CA LYS A 102 12.92 8.17 -4.58
C LYS A 102 12.81 9.66 -4.27
N LEU A 103 11.61 10.23 -4.35
CA LEU A 103 11.31 11.63 -4.06
C LEU A 103 10.25 11.75 -2.97
N ALA A 104 10.08 12.95 -2.43
CA ALA A 104 8.99 13.27 -1.52
C ALA A 104 7.63 12.96 -2.17
N ALA A 105 6.68 12.49 -1.35
CA ALA A 105 5.32 12.21 -1.81
C ALA A 105 4.58 13.50 -2.15
N VAL A 106 3.74 13.45 -3.19
CA VAL A 106 2.84 14.55 -3.53
C VAL A 106 1.64 14.57 -2.60
N HIS A 107 1.25 15.77 -2.17
CA HIS A 107 0.01 15.98 -1.42
C HIS A 107 -1.08 16.39 -2.41
N LEU A 108 -2.08 15.52 -2.59
CA LEU A 108 -3.23 15.83 -3.43
C LEU A 108 -4.23 16.63 -2.61
N CYS A 109 -4.65 17.77 -3.15
CA CYS A 109 -5.71 18.59 -2.57
C CYS A 109 -7.01 18.44 -3.35
N MET A 110 -8.09 18.78 -2.69
CA MET A 110 -9.40 18.91 -3.29
C MET A 110 -9.39 20.07 -4.29
N LYS A 111 -10.23 19.96 -5.32
CA LYS A 111 -10.38 21.03 -6.31
C LYS A 111 -10.88 22.34 -5.68
N ASP A 112 -11.70 22.20 -4.64
CA ASP A 112 -12.20 23.28 -3.82
C ASP A 112 -11.39 23.31 -2.51
N PRO A 113 -10.55 24.33 -2.28
CA PRO A 113 -9.71 24.40 -1.08
C PRO A 113 -10.49 24.42 0.24
N SER A 114 -11.78 24.80 0.22
CA SER A 114 -12.62 24.73 1.42
C SER A 114 -12.96 23.31 1.86
N GLN A 115 -12.70 22.31 0.99
CA GLN A 115 -12.91 20.90 1.24
C GLN A 115 -11.61 20.17 1.63
N ASP A 116 -10.47 20.86 1.64
CA ASP A 116 -9.22 20.27 2.10
C ASP A 116 -9.33 19.92 3.59
N CYS A 117 -8.89 18.71 3.94
CA CYS A 117 -8.90 18.26 5.33
C CYS A 117 -7.80 18.98 6.12
N MET A 118 -8.12 19.35 7.36
CA MET A 118 -7.14 19.82 8.33
C MET A 118 -6.63 18.61 9.11
N ASP A 119 -5.32 18.42 9.16
CA ASP A 119 -4.71 17.49 10.13
C ASP A 119 -4.27 18.25 11.41
N GLU A 120 -3.57 17.56 12.30
CA GLU A 120 -3.06 18.12 13.57
C GLU A 120 -2.14 19.34 13.38
N TYR A 121 -1.58 19.53 12.18
CA TYR A 121 -0.66 20.60 11.82
C TYR A 121 -1.32 21.71 10.97
N GLY A 122 -2.64 21.61 10.73
CA GLY A 122 -3.45 22.60 10.04
C GLY A 122 -3.49 22.41 8.52
N ASN A 123 -3.76 23.50 7.79
CA ASN A 123 -3.80 23.45 6.33
C ASN A 123 -2.38 23.40 5.78
N HIS A 124 -2.00 22.26 5.22
CA HIS A 124 -0.74 22.11 4.51
C HIS A 124 -0.82 22.77 3.13
N PRO A 125 0.21 23.52 2.71
CA PRO A 125 0.24 24.08 1.37
C PRO A 125 0.20 22.94 0.34
N CYS A 126 -0.80 22.98 -0.53
CA CYS A 126 -0.85 22.13 -1.71
C CYS A 126 0.36 22.44 -2.59
N CYS A 127 1.34 21.53 -2.63
CA CYS A 127 2.30 21.27 -3.73
C CYS A 127 3.54 20.53 -3.20
N GLY A 128 4.11 19.67 -4.05
CA GLY A 128 5.51 19.23 -3.99
C GLY A 128 6.34 19.97 -5.01
#